data_AF-A0A2G4HCW2-F1
#
_entry.id   AF-A0A2G4HCW2-F1
#
_cell.length_a   1.000
_cell.length_b   1.000
_cell.length_c   1.000
_cell.angle_alpha   90.00
_cell.angle_beta   90.00
_cell.angle_gamma   90.00
#
_symmetry.space_group_name_H-M   'P 1'
#
loop_
_entity.id
_entity.type
_entity.pdbx_description
1 polymer ?
#
loop_
_entity_poly.entity_id
_entity_poly.type
_entity_poly.pdbx_seq_one_letter_code
_entity_poly.pdbx_strand_id
1 'polypeptide(L)'
;MKALLIAFALFCSLGAGAQTKLADGTWQDLGLELGLRAEAIRESGVLRLCVAKEGQCIENLTLGFMVRVYDKAGKEIWNSLWTGRTLDLKFKRPLPEAQKVWVEATSPNVVNKLSGTRIATGKPLKLEFTVE
;
A
#
# COMPACT_ATOMS: atom_id res chain seq x y z
N MET A 1 36.13 8.14 -34.70
CA MET A 1 35.21 7.13 -34.11
C MET A 1 35.62 6.77 -32.68
N LYS A 2 35.59 7.72 -31.74
CA LYS A 2 35.85 7.46 -30.31
C LYS A 2 34.88 8.20 -29.37
N ALA A 3 34.28 9.29 -29.84
CA ALA A 3 33.32 10.08 -29.05
C ALA A 3 31.90 9.49 -29.00
N LEU A 4 31.55 8.56 -29.90
CA LEU A 4 30.16 8.02 -29.97
C LEU A 4 29.89 6.90 -28.95
N LEU A 5 30.93 6.27 -28.39
CA LEU A 5 30.80 5.16 -27.45
C LEU A 5 30.59 5.60 -25.99
N ILE A 6 30.87 6.87 -25.67
CA ILE A 6 30.77 7.40 -24.29
C ILE A 6 29.33 7.84 -23.97
N ALA A 7 28.52 8.18 -24.97
CA ALA A 7 27.15 8.64 -24.77
C ALA A 7 26.15 7.51 -24.43
N PHE A 8 26.48 6.24 -24.69
CA PHE A 8 25.57 5.11 -24.45
C PHE A 8 25.63 4.57 -23.01
N ALA A 9 26.70 4.87 -22.26
CA ALA A 9 26.87 4.39 -20.88
C ALA A 9 26.13 5.25 -19.83
N LEU A 10 25.64 6.43 -20.19
CA LEU A 10 24.98 7.36 -19.26
C LEU A 10 23.45 7.15 -19.11
N PHE A 11 22.85 6.21 -19.85
CA PHE A 11 21.40 5.99 -19.81
C PHE A 11 20.94 4.80 -18.93
N CYS A 12 21.85 4.07 -18.28
CA CYS A 12 21.51 2.91 -17.46
C CYS A 12 21.19 3.22 -15.99
N SER A 13 21.10 4.49 -15.58
CA SER A 13 20.81 4.87 -14.18
C SER A 13 19.35 5.25 -13.91
N LEU A 14 18.43 4.95 -14.84
CA LEU A 14 16.99 4.95 -14.50
C LEU A 14 16.71 3.74 -13.61
N GLY A 15 17.01 3.90 -12.32
CA GLY A 15 16.75 2.91 -11.30
C GLY A 15 15.25 2.61 -11.26
N ALA A 16 14.87 1.48 -11.85
CA ALA A 16 13.67 0.78 -11.46
C ALA A 16 13.76 0.61 -9.93
N GLY A 17 12.80 1.19 -9.20
CA GLY A 17 12.89 1.40 -7.76
C GLY A 17 12.78 0.11 -6.95
N ALA A 18 13.52 -0.94 -7.26
CA ALA A 18 13.50 -2.22 -6.56
C ALA A 18 13.92 -2.10 -5.08
N GLN A 19 13.55 -3.11 -4.29
CA GLN A 19 13.98 -3.23 -2.90
C GLN A 19 15.50 -3.13 -2.83
N THR A 20 15.99 -2.12 -2.13
CA THR A 20 17.42 -1.83 -2.00
C THR A 20 17.86 -2.11 -0.58
N LYS A 21 18.96 -2.85 -0.42
CA LYS A 21 19.59 -3.04 0.88
C LYS A 21 20.61 -1.92 1.11
N LEU A 22 20.38 -1.12 2.13
CA LEU A 22 21.25 -0.01 2.52
C LEU A 22 22.51 -0.53 3.24
N ALA A 23 23.51 0.34 3.38
CA ALA A 23 24.79 0.02 4.01
C ALA A 23 24.66 -0.38 5.50
N ASP A 24 23.61 0.10 6.17
CA ASP A 24 23.24 -0.25 7.55
C ASP A 24 22.51 -1.61 7.66
N GLY A 25 22.25 -2.26 6.52
CA GLY A 25 21.54 -3.54 6.44
C GLY A 25 20.02 -3.43 6.30
N THR A 26 19.46 -2.22 6.34
CA THR A 26 18.02 -1.97 6.19
C THR A 26 17.57 -2.23 4.75
N TRP A 27 16.47 -2.97 4.56
CA TRP A 27 15.81 -3.05 3.26
C TRP A 27 14.86 -1.87 3.09
N GLN A 28 14.89 -1.24 1.92
CA GLN A 28 14.07 -0.07 1.60
C GLN A 28 13.43 -0.21 0.23
N ASP A 29 12.18 0.23 0.11
CA ASP A 29 11.49 0.41 -1.17
C ASP A 29 10.53 1.59 -1.04
N LEU A 30 10.94 2.74 -1.61
CA LEU A 30 10.19 3.99 -1.53
C LEU A 30 9.08 4.11 -2.59
N GLY A 31 9.02 3.16 -3.53
CA GLY A 31 8.01 3.10 -4.58
C GLY A 31 6.79 2.28 -4.21
N LEU A 32 6.73 1.74 -2.99
CA LEU A 32 5.57 0.99 -2.52
C LEU A 32 4.41 1.92 -2.14
N GLU A 33 3.20 1.46 -2.42
CA GLU A 33 1.96 2.16 -2.12
C GLU A 33 0.89 1.19 -1.61
N LEU A 34 -0.20 1.74 -1.05
CA LEU A 34 -1.41 0.96 -0.74
C LEU A 34 -2.34 1.01 -1.97
N GLY A 35 -2.73 -0.17 -2.45
CA GLY A 35 -3.66 -0.33 -3.57
C GLY A 35 -5.02 -0.89 -3.14
N LEU A 36 -6.03 -0.64 -3.97
CA LEU A 36 -7.38 -1.19 -3.86
C LEU A 36 -7.53 -2.35 -4.87
N ARG A 37 -7.89 -3.54 -4.40
CA ARG A 37 -8.18 -4.70 -5.26
C ARG A 37 -9.66 -4.86 -5.56
N ALA A 38 -10.49 -4.67 -4.55
CA ALA A 38 -11.93 -4.80 -4.65
C ALA A 38 -12.61 -4.02 -3.53
N GLU A 39 -13.81 -3.55 -3.80
CA GLU A 39 -14.62 -2.74 -2.91
C GLU A 39 -16.09 -3.07 -3.17
N ALA A 40 -16.84 -3.29 -2.08
CA ALA A 40 -18.29 -3.48 -2.07
C ALA A 40 -18.79 -3.28 -0.64
N ILE A 41 -18.43 -2.14 -0.03
CA ILE A 41 -18.63 -1.80 1.38
C ILE A 41 -20.11 -1.56 1.67
N ARG A 42 -20.84 -0.89 0.76
CA ARG A 42 -22.26 -0.57 0.92
C ARG A 42 -23.16 -1.79 0.79
N GLU A 43 -22.88 -2.68 -0.16
CA GLU A 43 -23.74 -3.82 -0.51
C GLU A 43 -23.40 -5.05 0.33
N SER A 44 -22.10 -5.33 0.44
CA SER A 44 -21.62 -6.60 0.99
C SER A 44 -20.65 -6.44 2.15
N GLY A 45 -20.21 -5.22 2.48
CA GLY A 45 -19.20 -4.99 3.50
C GLY A 45 -17.87 -5.65 3.15
N VAL A 46 -17.38 -5.53 1.92
CA VAL A 46 -16.08 -6.07 1.48
C VAL A 46 -15.13 -4.94 1.11
N LEU A 47 -13.89 -5.02 1.60
CA LEU A 47 -12.79 -4.17 1.18
C LEU A 47 -11.53 -5.03 1.05
N ARG A 48 -10.91 -5.06 -0.13
CA ARG A 48 -9.68 -5.81 -0.38
C ARG A 48 -8.58 -4.85 -0.79
N LEU A 49 -7.51 -4.86 -0.03
CA LEU A 49 -6.35 -3.99 -0.21
C LEU A 49 -5.14 -4.80 -0.66
N CYS A 50 -4.10 -4.10 -1.11
CA CYS A 50 -2.79 -4.70 -1.32
C CYS A 50 -1.68 -3.69 -1.07
N VAL A 51 -0.46 -4.18 -0.89
CA VAL A 51 0.73 -3.38 -1.18
C VAL A 51 0.95 -3.47 -2.68
N ALA A 52 1.07 -2.32 -3.33
CA ALA A 52 1.30 -2.22 -4.76
C ALA A 52 2.60 -1.50 -5.07
N LYS A 53 3.03 -1.65 -6.32
CA LYS A 53 4.05 -0.83 -6.96
C LYS A 53 3.65 -0.64 -8.40
N GLU A 54 3.67 0.60 -8.87
CA GLU A 54 3.34 0.93 -10.27
C GLU A 54 1.98 0.32 -10.68
N GLY A 55 0.99 0.37 -9.77
CA GLY A 55 -0.34 -0.19 -9.98
C GLY A 55 -0.45 -1.72 -9.93
N GLN A 56 0.65 -2.45 -9.70
CA GLN A 56 0.64 -3.91 -9.58
C GLN A 56 0.70 -4.35 -8.12
N CYS A 57 -0.25 -5.19 -7.71
CA CYS A 57 -0.27 -5.75 -6.36
C CYS A 57 0.84 -6.78 -6.14
N ILE A 58 1.58 -6.64 -5.05
CA ILE A 58 2.63 -7.56 -4.64
C ILE A 58 2.06 -8.48 -3.55
N GLU A 59 1.72 -9.71 -3.94
CA GLU A 59 1.06 -10.67 -3.05
C GLU A 59 1.86 -10.99 -1.79
N ASN A 60 3.18 -10.89 -1.83
CA ASN A 60 4.05 -11.35 -0.76
C ASN A 60 4.38 -10.27 0.29
N LEU A 61 3.73 -9.11 0.23
CA LEU A 61 3.92 -8.02 1.18
C LEU A 61 2.67 -7.83 2.03
N THR A 62 2.88 -7.47 3.29
CA THR A 62 1.81 -7.11 4.21
C THR A 62 2.23 -5.97 5.14
N LEU A 63 1.25 -5.37 5.82
CA LEU A 63 1.44 -4.29 6.79
C LEU A 63 0.26 -4.23 7.74
N GLY A 64 0.48 -3.72 8.95
CA GLY A 64 -0.61 -3.28 9.82
C GLY A 64 -1.16 -1.95 9.34
N PHE A 65 -2.46 -1.73 9.48
CA PHE A 65 -3.13 -0.52 8.99
C PHE A 65 -4.39 -0.18 9.81
N MET A 66 -4.72 1.11 9.86
CA MET A 66 -5.98 1.63 10.38
C MET A 66 -6.90 1.91 9.19
N VAL A 67 -8.17 1.52 9.31
CA VAL A 67 -9.21 1.88 8.35
C VAL A 67 -10.23 2.78 9.05
N ARG A 68 -10.63 3.85 8.37
CA ARG A 68 -11.68 4.77 8.80
C ARG A 68 -12.65 4.99 7.64
N VAL A 69 -13.94 4.90 7.93
CA VAL A 69 -15.02 5.08 6.96
C VAL A 69 -15.85 6.27 7.39
N TYR A 70 -16.15 7.13 6.42
CA TYR A 70 -16.89 8.38 6.61
C TYR A 70 -18.14 8.39 5.74
N ASP A 71 -19.20 9.01 6.24
CA ASP A 71 -20.43 9.27 5.49
C ASP A 71 -20.32 10.53 4.60
N LYS A 72 -21.42 10.86 3.89
CA LYS A 72 -21.50 12.03 3.01
C LYS A 72 -21.34 13.37 3.75
N ALA A 73 -21.65 13.43 5.04
CA ALA A 73 -21.46 14.63 5.86
C ALA A 73 -20.01 14.76 6.38
N GLY A 74 -19.14 13.79 6.07
CA GLY A 74 -17.77 13.74 6.57
C GLY A 74 -17.67 13.22 8.01
N LYS A 75 -18.75 12.66 8.57
CA LYS A 75 -18.73 12.06 9.90
C LYS A 75 -18.14 10.65 9.82
N GLU A 76 -17.22 10.34 10.73
CA GLU A 76 -16.71 8.98 10.87
C GLU A 76 -17.82 8.05 11.40
N ILE A 77 -18.14 7.02 10.62
CA ILE A 77 -19.19 6.04 10.95
C ILE A 77 -18.60 4.70 11.42
N TRP A 78 -17.34 4.44 11.08
CA TRP A 78 -16.66 3.22 11.44
C TRP A 78 -15.14 3.38 11.40
N ASN A 79 -14.44 2.73 12.34
CA ASN A 79 -12.99 2.57 12.27
C ASN A 79 -12.57 1.21 12.83
N SER A 80 -11.40 0.73 12.43
CA SER A 80 -10.77 -0.45 13.04
C SER A 80 -9.28 -0.54 12.70
N LEU A 81 -8.51 -1.09 13.64
CA LEU A 81 -7.09 -1.38 13.50
C LEU A 81 -6.87 -2.84 13.08
N TRP A 82 -6.08 -3.05 12.04
CA TRP A 82 -5.77 -4.36 11.48
C TRP A 82 -4.28 -4.66 11.57
N THR A 83 -3.96 -5.90 11.95
CA THR A 83 -2.59 -6.34 12.19
C THR A 83 -1.81 -6.69 10.92
N GLY A 84 -2.48 -6.75 9.76
CA GLY A 84 -1.85 -7.18 8.50
C GLY A 84 -1.76 -8.69 8.32
N ARG A 85 -2.47 -9.50 9.12
CA ARG A 85 -2.59 -10.95 8.81
C ARG A 85 -3.29 -11.19 7.47
N THR A 86 -4.21 -10.31 7.14
CA THR A 86 -4.92 -10.24 5.86
C THR A 86 -5.09 -8.78 5.47
N LEU A 87 -5.09 -8.53 4.16
CA LEU A 87 -5.50 -7.25 3.56
C LEU A 87 -6.92 -7.33 2.97
N ASP A 88 -7.59 -8.46 3.18
CA ASP A 88 -9.01 -8.66 2.88
C ASP A 88 -9.85 -8.45 4.13
N LEU A 89 -10.68 -7.41 4.12
CA LEU A 89 -11.56 -7.05 5.20
C LEU A 89 -13.00 -7.43 4.87
N LYS A 90 -13.67 -7.98 5.88
CA LYS A 90 -15.10 -8.20 5.89
C LYS A 90 -15.71 -7.46 7.08
N PHE A 91 -16.56 -6.48 6.80
CA PHE A 91 -17.29 -5.77 7.85
C PHE A 91 -18.35 -6.69 8.46
N LYS A 92 -18.65 -6.53 9.75
CA LYS A 92 -19.68 -7.32 10.43
C LYS A 92 -21.06 -7.15 9.78
N ARG A 93 -21.33 -5.96 9.25
CA ARG A 93 -22.49 -5.60 8.45
C ARG A 93 -22.04 -4.64 7.33
N PRO A 94 -22.71 -4.62 6.17
CA PRO A 94 -22.48 -3.58 5.16
C PRO A 94 -22.72 -2.17 5.74
N LEU A 95 -22.07 -1.17 5.16
CA LEU A 95 -22.15 0.23 5.56
C LEU A 95 -22.78 1.05 4.42
N PRO A 96 -24.12 1.04 4.24
CA PRO A 96 -24.78 1.67 3.09
C PRO A 96 -24.57 3.19 3.04
N GLU A 97 -24.31 3.84 4.17
CA GLU A 97 -24.03 5.27 4.27
C GLU A 97 -22.56 5.65 4.02
N ALA A 98 -21.67 4.69 3.75
CA ALA A 98 -20.26 4.93 3.47
C ALA A 98 -20.07 5.77 2.20
N GLN A 99 -19.30 6.85 2.30
CA GLN A 99 -18.95 7.72 1.17
C GLN A 99 -17.45 7.76 0.92
N LYS A 100 -16.64 7.71 1.97
CA LYS A 100 -15.19 7.90 1.87
C LYS A 100 -14.47 6.94 2.80
N VAL A 101 -13.34 6.40 2.36
CA VAL A 101 -12.51 5.50 3.14
C VAL A 101 -11.10 6.03 3.19
N TRP A 102 -10.53 6.05 4.40
CA TRP A 102 -9.13 6.33 4.67
C TRP A 102 -8.45 5.09 5.23
N VAL A 103 -7.34 4.71 4.61
CA VAL A 103 -6.46 3.65 5.07
C VAL A 103 -5.07 4.22 5.30
N GLU A 104 -4.50 3.96 6.47
CA GLU A 104 -3.13 4.39 6.80
C GLU A 104 -2.37 3.24 7.47
N ALA A 105 -1.16 2.97 6.98
CA ALA A 105 -0.24 2.02 7.60
C ALA A 105 0.09 2.45 9.03
N THR A 106 0.23 1.50 9.95
CA THR A 106 0.59 1.80 11.35
C THR A 106 2.08 2.09 11.53
N SER A 107 2.90 1.79 10.52
CA SER A 107 4.34 2.00 10.54
C SER A 107 4.86 2.33 9.13
N PRO A 108 6.03 2.98 9.01
CA PRO A 108 6.65 3.32 7.71
C PRO A 108 7.38 2.11 7.09
N ASN A 109 6.80 0.91 7.19
CA ASN A 109 7.40 -0.32 6.67
C ASN A 109 6.32 -1.31 6.24
N VAL A 110 6.68 -2.18 5.31
CA VAL A 110 5.96 -3.42 5.00
C VAL A 110 6.79 -4.62 5.43
N VAL A 111 6.16 -5.79 5.48
CA VAL A 111 6.79 -7.06 5.84
C VAL A 111 6.61 -8.05 4.70
N ASN A 112 7.71 -8.68 4.28
CA ASN A 112 7.66 -9.82 3.39
C ASN A 112 7.14 -11.05 4.14
N LYS A 113 6.02 -11.63 3.70
CA LYS A 113 5.34 -12.72 4.43
C LYS A 113 6.16 -14.01 4.49
N LEU A 114 6.98 -14.30 3.48
CA LEU A 114 7.79 -15.51 3.43
C LEU A 114 9.03 -15.43 4.32
N SER A 115 9.72 -14.27 4.33
CA SER A 115 10.99 -14.12 5.05
C SER A 115 10.89 -13.41 6.39
N GLY A 116 9.77 -12.73 6.67
CA GLY A 116 9.64 -11.83 7.83
C GLY A 116 10.45 -10.54 7.71
N THR A 117 11.13 -10.32 6.57
CA THR A 117 11.96 -9.14 6.35
C THR A 117 11.11 -7.88 6.34
N ARG A 118 11.50 -6.88 7.15
CA ARG A 118 10.92 -5.54 7.11
C ARG A 118 11.57 -4.73 6.00
N ILE A 119 10.73 -4.05 5.20
CA ILE A 119 11.14 -3.18 4.11
C ILE A 119 10.60 -1.79 4.43
N ALA A 120 11.49 -0.83 4.66
CA ALA A 120 11.16 0.55 4.95
C ALA A 120 10.56 1.23 3.72
N THR A 121 9.46 1.94 3.91
CA THR A 121 8.78 2.74 2.87
C THR A 121 9.04 4.24 3.03
N GLY A 122 9.86 4.63 4.00
CA GLY A 122 10.17 6.02 4.35
C GLY A 122 9.05 6.74 5.11
N LYS A 123 7.79 6.45 4.78
CA LYS A 123 6.59 6.98 5.45
C LYS A 123 5.49 5.93 5.52
N PRO A 124 4.54 6.05 6.46
CA PRO A 124 3.34 5.23 6.45
C PRO A 124 2.62 5.34 5.11
N LEU A 125 2.30 4.19 4.49
CA LEU A 125 1.52 4.15 3.27
C LEU A 125 0.09 4.64 3.56
N LYS A 126 -0.51 5.37 2.62
CA LYS A 126 -1.86 5.91 2.74
C LYS A 126 -2.65 5.62 1.48
N LEU A 127 -3.95 5.38 1.65
CA LEU A 127 -4.92 5.27 0.57
C LEU A 127 -6.19 5.99 0.99
N GLU A 128 -6.70 6.84 0.12
CA GLU A 128 -7.95 7.56 0.27
C GLU A 128 -8.77 7.38 -1.01
N PHE A 129 -10.04 6.98 -0.87
CA PHE A 129 -10.94 6.85 -2.01
C PHE A 129 -12.39 7.12 -1.62
N THR A 130 -13.20 7.42 -2.63
CA THR A 130 -14.66 7.51 -2.53
C THR A 130 -15.25 6.14 -2.84
N VAL A 131 -16.23 5.74 -2.02
CA VAL A 131 -16.97 4.48 -2.18
C VAL A 131 -17.94 4.62 -3.34
N GLU A 132 -17.93 3.66 -4.26
CA GLU A 132 -18.80 3.64 -5.44
C GLU A 132 -20.20 3.08 -5.11
#